data_AF-A0A1W5ZY13-F1
#
_entry.id   AF-A0A1W5ZY13-F1
#
_cell.length_a   1.000
_cell.length_b   1.000
_cell.length_c   1.000
_cell.angle_alpha   90.00
_cell.angle_beta   90.00
_cell.angle_gamma   90.00
#
_symmetry.space_group_name_H-M   'P 1'
#
loop_
_entity.id
_entity.type
_entity.pdbx_description
1 polymer ?
#
loop_
_entity_poly.entity_id
_entity_poly.type
_entity_poly.pdbx_seq_one_letter_code
_entity_poly.pdbx_strand_id
1 'polypeptide(L)'
;MGLFELLKKAFKESTLPKSAEKITVKPTIEVRKRYDKETKRYDDEQSQNKSFSTKDSIFERQVDRNLNGIELEKEGNVDDAISLYELNIAERFEGNHPYDSLASIYRERKQYDEEIRVLERAIEVFAELELTSPRQDVTPKLQRFRERLEQTKDIKEVSTEKLSNGLFPGEVILIDWISGKPQNVRIPRFFYERYGVNAEESLKKLVKEGYLTEGTPFDSLVSLTIPELKELLRTKQLKVGGKKAELISRIREHFTEEEVKSLVGDNPVLTIAPKGEATLNEFYYIVPAHRHPSSDGAYNVASAIRHVKKFDYNPPNGDISFTLIHEQVGKHAINRKYGLMRNSIRCLAEQLERENRYDDALFHYLRVFISEASGMWNGNRLSLVRNLLIDWFPSYKPVKGLAERLEMSDKELRDMFDYTWGRTRGELSYHYLTKDECYRCLQLAMEKNEKELENLYNHAYERLKAEHDDDSFYKAYGVYFPFDHNERFGSY
;
A
#
# COMPACT_ATOMS: atom_id res chain seq x y z
N MET A 1 3.00 -4.16 31.37
CA MET A 1 3.41 -2.73 31.32
C MET A 1 2.45 -2.04 30.37
N GLY A 2 1.69 -1.04 30.81
CA GLY A 2 0.65 -0.41 29.96
C GLY A 2 1.24 0.51 28.89
N LEU A 3 0.54 0.65 27.76
CA LEU A 3 0.89 1.53 26.63
C LEU A 3 1.31 2.93 27.08
N PHE A 4 0.68 3.46 28.13
CA PHE A 4 0.95 4.77 28.69
C PHE A 4 2.34 4.92 29.36
N GLU A 5 2.86 3.87 30.00
CA GLU A 5 4.19 3.89 30.63
C GLU A 5 5.31 3.68 29.60
N LEU A 6 5.04 2.92 28.52
CA LEU A 6 5.92 2.84 27.36
C LEU A 6 6.03 4.19 26.62
N LEU A 7 4.91 4.91 26.49
CA LEU A 7 4.87 6.24 25.88
C LEU A 7 5.68 7.27 26.69
N LYS A 8 5.55 7.32 28.02
CA LYS A 8 6.35 8.23 28.88
C LYS A 8 7.86 8.00 28.76
N LYS A 9 8.28 6.75 28.63
CA LYS A 9 9.70 6.41 28.44
C LYS A 9 10.20 6.88 27.07
N ALA A 10 9.42 6.67 26.01
CA ALA A 10 9.75 7.13 24.66
C ALA A 10 9.77 8.66 24.51
N PHE A 11 8.92 9.39 25.25
CA PHE A 11 8.90 10.86 25.24
C PHE A 11 10.11 11.52 25.92
N LYS A 12 10.79 10.83 26.84
CA LYS A 12 12.01 11.35 27.48
C LYS A 12 13.25 11.28 26.58
N GLU A 13 13.18 10.50 25.49
CA GLU A 13 14.32 10.22 24.60
C GLU A 13 14.19 10.85 23.21
N SER A 14 13.03 11.41 22.83
CA SER A 14 12.85 12.05 21.52
C SER A 14 12.99 13.58 21.57
N THR A 15 14.19 14.07 21.27
CA THR A 15 14.38 15.47 20.89
C THR A 15 13.64 15.77 19.58
N LEU A 16 12.83 16.82 19.56
CA LEU A 16 12.23 17.39 18.34
C LEU A 16 13.28 17.55 17.24
N PRO A 17 13.01 17.15 15.99
CA PRO A 17 13.95 17.35 14.90
C PRO A 17 14.18 18.85 14.68
N LYS A 18 15.46 19.23 14.61
CA LYS A 18 15.90 20.57 14.24
C LYS A 18 15.29 20.96 12.88
N SER A 19 14.93 22.23 12.74
CA SER A 19 14.45 22.86 11.51
C SER A 19 15.19 22.33 10.27
N ALA A 20 14.43 21.87 9.27
CA ALA A 20 14.95 21.35 8.02
C ALA A 20 15.99 22.30 7.41
N GLU A 21 17.25 21.86 7.32
CA GLU A 21 18.22 22.48 6.44
C GLU A 21 17.68 22.43 5.01
N LYS A 22 17.75 23.54 4.27
CA LYS A 22 17.37 23.61 2.86
C LYS A 22 18.27 22.66 2.06
N ILE A 23 17.81 21.44 1.81
CA ILE A 23 18.52 20.48 0.96
C ILE A 23 18.44 20.98 -0.48
N THR A 24 19.51 21.58 -0.98
CA THR A 24 19.60 22.00 -2.39
C THR A 24 20.07 20.82 -3.24
N VAL A 25 19.17 19.87 -3.50
CA VAL A 25 19.42 18.78 -4.45
C VAL A 25 19.30 19.35 -5.87
N LYS A 26 20.41 19.41 -6.61
CA LYS A 26 20.44 19.83 -8.02
C LYS A 26 20.22 18.62 -8.94
N PRO A 27 19.58 18.78 -10.11
CA PRO A 27 19.44 17.70 -11.10
C PRO A 27 20.82 17.19 -11.56
N THR A 28 20.87 15.93 -12.02
CA THR A 28 22.08 15.34 -12.61
C THR A 28 22.67 16.22 -13.73
N ILE A 29 23.98 16.11 -13.94
CA ILE A 29 24.74 16.94 -14.91
C ILE A 29 24.15 16.82 -16.33
N GLU A 30 23.65 15.65 -16.71
CA GLU A 30 23.07 15.41 -18.04
C GLU A 30 21.72 16.11 -18.23
N VAL A 31 20.82 16.02 -17.24
CA VAL A 31 19.56 16.77 -17.19
C VAL A 31 19.85 18.27 -17.19
N ARG A 32 20.85 18.71 -16.41
CA ARG A 32 21.27 20.11 -16.30
C ARG A 32 21.81 20.70 -17.61
N LYS A 33 22.57 19.96 -18.39
CA LYS A 33 23.12 20.44 -19.68
C LYS A 33 22.03 20.69 -20.73
N ARG A 34 20.99 19.86 -20.78
CA ARG A 34 19.84 20.07 -21.68
C ARG A 34 18.93 21.20 -21.18
N TYR A 35 18.69 21.22 -19.86
CA TYR A 35 18.00 22.32 -19.18
C TYR A 35 18.62 23.69 -19.48
N ASP A 36 19.94 23.85 -19.33
CA ASP A 36 20.62 25.13 -19.56
C ASP A 36 20.49 25.62 -21.03
N LYS A 37 20.37 24.69 -21.99
CA LYS A 37 20.20 25.00 -23.42
C LYS A 37 18.78 25.48 -23.75
N GLU A 38 17.76 24.78 -23.26
CA GLU A 38 16.36 25.11 -23.55
C GLU A 38 15.89 26.33 -22.75
N THR A 39 16.43 26.53 -21.53
CA THR A 39 16.26 27.76 -20.75
C THR A 39 16.69 28.99 -21.57
N LYS A 40 17.87 28.90 -22.19
CA LYS A 40 18.40 29.99 -23.02
C LYS A 40 17.52 30.26 -24.25
N ARG A 41 17.04 29.22 -24.92
CA ARG A 41 16.14 29.35 -26.08
C ARG A 41 14.80 29.99 -25.68
N TYR A 42 14.20 29.55 -24.57
CA TYR A 42 12.92 30.06 -24.10
C TYR A 42 13.03 31.52 -23.61
N ASP A 43 14.12 31.86 -22.92
CA ASP A 43 14.41 33.24 -22.50
C ASP A 43 14.68 34.16 -23.71
N ASP A 44 15.34 33.65 -24.77
CA ASP A 44 15.57 34.37 -26.02
C ASP A 44 14.26 34.62 -26.80
N GLU A 45 13.32 33.67 -26.82
CA GLU A 45 12.00 33.80 -27.46
C GLU A 45 11.08 34.77 -26.70
N GLN A 46 11.11 34.77 -25.36
CA GLN A 46 10.29 35.65 -24.52
C GLN A 46 10.84 37.09 -24.41
N SER A 47 12.15 37.29 -24.57
CA SER A 47 12.78 38.61 -24.53
C SER A 47 12.33 39.56 -25.65
N GLN A 48 11.62 39.05 -26.67
CA GLN A 48 11.08 39.84 -27.77
C GLN A 48 9.69 40.45 -27.50
N ASN A 49 8.98 40.03 -26.43
CA ASN A 49 7.68 40.59 -26.04
C ASN A 49 7.81 41.32 -24.69
N LYS A 50 7.71 42.67 -24.70
CA LYS A 50 8.04 43.51 -23.55
C LYS A 50 6.83 43.94 -22.71
N SER A 51 7.10 44.07 -21.40
CA SER A 51 6.38 44.78 -20.33
C SER A 51 5.25 44.03 -19.63
N PHE A 52 5.39 43.67 -18.33
CA PHE A 52 4.44 43.94 -17.22
C PHE A 52 4.89 43.30 -15.87
N SER A 53 4.19 43.64 -14.78
CA SER A 53 4.40 43.30 -13.34
C SER A 53 5.00 41.92 -13.04
N THR A 54 6.03 41.89 -12.17
CA THR A 54 6.99 40.78 -11.99
C THR A 54 6.47 39.49 -11.36
N LYS A 55 5.28 39.44 -10.73
CA LYS A 55 4.73 38.21 -10.13
C LYS A 55 3.72 37.50 -11.02
N ASP A 56 2.77 38.24 -11.58
CA ASP A 56 1.75 37.68 -12.49
C ASP A 56 2.39 37.13 -13.78
N SER A 57 3.43 37.81 -14.27
CA SER A 57 4.22 37.35 -15.43
C SER A 57 5.00 36.04 -15.19
N ILE A 58 5.33 35.70 -13.94
CA ILE A 58 6.01 34.43 -13.64
C ILE A 58 5.00 33.29 -13.64
N PHE A 59 3.85 33.48 -12.99
CA PHE A 59 2.82 32.46 -12.93
C PHE A 59 2.26 32.12 -14.32
N GLU A 60 1.97 33.13 -15.15
CA GLU A 60 1.53 32.94 -16.54
C GLU A 60 2.54 32.11 -17.34
N ARG A 61 3.82 32.46 -17.25
CA ARG A 61 4.90 31.72 -17.93
C ARG A 61 5.01 30.28 -17.47
N GLN A 62 4.83 30.02 -16.18
CA GLN A 62 4.82 28.65 -15.65
C GLN A 62 3.62 27.85 -16.18
N VAL A 63 2.46 28.48 -16.29
CA VAL A 63 1.28 27.87 -16.92
C VAL A 63 1.54 27.56 -18.39
N ASP A 64 2.09 28.50 -19.16
CA ASP A 64 2.43 28.30 -20.58
C ASP A 64 3.44 27.16 -20.77
N ARG A 65 4.47 27.09 -19.92
CA ARG A 65 5.43 25.97 -19.92
C ARG A 65 4.75 24.63 -19.64
N ASN A 66 3.78 24.58 -18.73
CA ASN A 66 3.03 23.36 -18.47
C ASN A 66 2.18 22.96 -19.67
N LEU A 67 1.47 23.91 -20.30
CA LEU A 67 0.66 23.65 -21.50
C LEU A 67 1.52 23.15 -22.67
N ASN A 68 2.65 23.80 -22.91
CA ASN A 68 3.60 23.36 -23.94
C ASN A 68 4.21 21.99 -23.61
N GLY A 69 4.54 21.73 -22.34
CA GLY A 69 5.03 20.42 -21.89
C GLY A 69 4.02 19.30 -22.18
N ILE A 70 2.72 19.55 -21.97
CA ILE A 70 1.64 18.61 -22.27
C ILE A 70 1.57 18.30 -23.77
N GLU A 71 1.68 19.32 -24.64
CA GLU A 71 1.67 19.11 -26.09
C GLU A 71 2.91 18.33 -26.56
N LEU A 72 4.09 18.66 -26.02
CA LEU A 72 5.32 17.93 -26.32
C LEU A 72 5.24 16.45 -25.88
N GLU A 73 4.64 16.14 -24.73
CA GLU A 73 4.39 14.75 -24.32
C GLU A 73 3.49 14.02 -25.33
N LYS A 74 2.41 14.66 -25.81
CA LYS A 74 1.51 14.07 -26.81
C LYS A 74 2.20 13.82 -28.15
N GLU A 75 3.14 14.68 -28.53
CA GLU A 75 3.94 14.53 -29.74
C GLU A 75 5.08 13.50 -29.59
N GLY A 76 5.32 12.98 -28.39
CA GLY A 76 6.43 12.08 -28.09
C GLY A 76 7.77 12.77 -27.83
N ASN A 77 7.78 14.11 -27.79
CA ASN A 77 8.95 14.95 -27.51
C ASN A 77 9.20 15.07 -25.98
N VAL A 78 9.30 13.92 -25.31
CA VAL A 78 9.30 13.83 -23.83
C VAL A 78 10.50 14.57 -23.20
N ASP A 79 11.67 14.57 -23.85
CA ASP A 79 12.86 15.24 -23.30
C ASP A 79 12.72 16.78 -23.26
N ASP A 80 12.01 17.36 -24.22
CA ASP A 80 11.74 18.80 -24.25
C ASP A 80 10.66 19.16 -23.21
N ALA A 81 9.65 18.29 -23.04
CA ALA A 81 8.66 18.43 -21.97
C ALA A 81 9.30 18.40 -20.57
N ILE A 82 10.23 17.47 -20.31
CA ILE A 82 11.02 17.41 -19.06
C ILE A 82 11.68 18.76 -18.80
N SER A 83 12.29 19.38 -19.82
CA SER A 83 13.01 20.65 -19.67
C SER A 83 12.09 21.78 -19.19
N LEU A 84 10.86 21.86 -19.73
CA LEU A 84 9.86 22.84 -19.32
C LEU A 84 9.33 22.59 -17.90
N TYR A 85 9.10 21.33 -17.53
CA TYR A 85 8.66 21.01 -16.17
C TYR A 85 9.76 21.24 -15.13
N GLU A 86 11.02 20.94 -15.46
CA GLU A 86 12.17 21.20 -14.58
C GLU A 86 12.32 22.70 -14.28
N LEU A 87 12.07 23.57 -15.27
CA LEU A 87 12.00 25.02 -15.08
C LEU A 87 10.93 25.39 -14.05
N ASN A 88 9.74 24.82 -14.16
CA ASN A 88 8.63 25.11 -13.24
C ASN A 88 8.91 24.65 -11.80
N ILE A 89 9.52 23.47 -11.60
CA ILE A 89 9.85 23.02 -10.24
C ILE A 89 11.07 23.75 -9.65
N ALA A 90 12.00 24.24 -10.50
CA ALA A 90 13.10 25.09 -10.09
C ALA A 90 12.60 26.43 -9.56
N GLU A 91 11.57 26.98 -10.20
CA GLU A 91 10.87 28.19 -9.79
C GLU A 91 9.77 27.95 -8.72
N ARG A 92 9.66 26.73 -8.16
CA ARG A 92 8.72 26.35 -7.09
C ARG A 92 7.24 26.57 -7.45
N PHE A 93 6.83 26.22 -8.67
CA PHE A 93 5.44 26.30 -9.08
C PHE A 93 4.48 25.63 -8.07
N GLU A 94 3.35 26.28 -7.78
CA GLU A 94 2.39 25.89 -6.73
C GLU A 94 1.32 24.89 -7.19
N GLY A 95 1.29 24.57 -8.49
CA GLY A 95 0.45 23.51 -9.06
C GLY A 95 1.17 22.16 -9.08
N ASN A 96 0.42 21.05 -9.03
CA ASN A 96 0.99 19.69 -8.96
C ASN A 96 1.49 19.12 -10.30
N HIS A 97 0.99 19.64 -11.43
CA HIS A 97 1.22 19.07 -12.77
C HIS A 97 2.69 18.75 -13.08
N PRO A 98 3.64 19.70 -13.02
CA PRO A 98 5.03 19.40 -13.39
C PRO A 98 5.68 18.37 -12.47
N TYR A 99 5.32 18.35 -11.18
CA TYR A 99 5.81 17.33 -10.24
C TYR A 99 5.27 15.93 -10.57
N ASP A 100 3.98 15.83 -10.86
CA ASP A 100 3.33 14.56 -11.22
C ASP A 100 3.86 14.00 -12.55
N SER A 101 4.01 14.87 -13.57
CA SER A 101 4.57 14.50 -14.88
C SER A 101 6.02 14.05 -14.75
N LEU A 102 6.90 14.87 -14.15
CA LEU A 102 8.32 14.51 -13.98
C LEU A 102 8.49 13.21 -13.18
N ALA A 103 7.77 13.05 -12.08
CA ALA A 103 7.84 11.83 -11.28
C ALA A 103 7.43 10.60 -12.11
N SER A 104 6.43 10.72 -12.99
CA SER A 104 5.97 9.61 -13.84
C SER A 104 6.96 9.29 -14.96
N ILE A 105 7.50 10.32 -15.62
CA ILE A 105 8.52 10.15 -16.66
C ILE A 105 9.79 9.52 -16.08
N TYR A 106 10.28 10.01 -14.94
CA TYR A 106 11.46 9.45 -14.29
C TYR A 106 11.23 8.01 -13.79
N ARG A 107 10.02 7.69 -13.32
CA ARG A 107 9.63 6.33 -12.95
C ARG A 107 9.69 5.36 -14.13
N GLU A 108 9.14 5.74 -15.28
CA GLU A 108 9.16 4.94 -16.51
C GLU A 108 10.58 4.69 -17.01
N ARG A 109 11.44 5.71 -16.88
CA ARG A 109 12.87 5.64 -17.22
C ARG A 109 13.73 4.97 -16.15
N LYS A 110 13.15 4.53 -15.03
CA LYS A 110 13.84 3.97 -13.85
C LYS A 110 14.90 4.91 -13.24
N GLN A 111 14.73 6.21 -13.44
CA GLN A 111 15.57 7.26 -12.86
C GLN A 111 15.06 7.61 -11.46
N TYR A 112 15.08 6.64 -10.55
CA TYR A 112 14.45 6.76 -9.23
C TYR A 112 15.03 7.89 -8.38
N ASP A 113 16.32 8.20 -8.54
CA ASP A 113 16.95 9.35 -7.85
C ASP A 113 16.36 10.69 -8.29
N GLU A 114 16.02 10.84 -9.58
CA GLU A 114 15.37 12.03 -10.09
C GLU A 114 13.90 12.09 -9.66
N GLU A 115 13.17 10.95 -9.67
CA GLU A 115 11.82 10.88 -9.11
C GLU A 115 11.81 11.29 -7.63
N ILE A 116 12.74 10.77 -6.81
CA ILE A 116 12.90 11.13 -5.41
C ILE A 116 13.13 12.63 -5.25
N ARG A 117 14.07 13.23 -5.99
CA ARG A 117 14.36 14.67 -5.96
C ARG A 117 13.12 15.50 -6.27
N VAL A 118 12.37 15.14 -7.31
CA VAL A 118 11.15 15.85 -7.72
C VAL A 118 10.09 15.77 -6.61
N LEU A 119 9.91 14.59 -6.01
CA LEU A 119 8.94 14.38 -4.94
C LEU A 119 9.33 15.13 -3.66
N GLU A 120 10.61 15.16 -3.30
CA GLU A 120 11.11 15.98 -2.19
C GLU A 120 10.83 17.47 -2.43
N ARG A 121 11.07 17.98 -3.64
CA ARG A 121 10.71 19.37 -3.98
C ARG A 121 9.20 19.62 -3.92
N ALA A 122 8.39 18.68 -4.39
CA ALA A 122 6.93 18.79 -4.27
C ALA A 122 6.49 18.86 -2.81
N ILE A 123 7.05 18.01 -1.94
CA ILE A 123 6.75 18.00 -0.51
C ILE A 123 7.16 19.32 0.15
N GLU A 124 8.32 19.88 -0.19
CA GLU A 124 8.75 21.19 0.31
C GLU A 124 7.75 22.30 -0.03
N VAL A 125 7.34 22.39 -1.30
CA VAL A 125 6.40 23.43 -1.76
C VAL A 125 5.02 23.24 -1.15
N PHE A 126 4.50 22.02 -1.15
CA PHE A 126 3.16 21.75 -0.62
C PHE A 126 3.09 21.82 0.92
N ALA A 127 4.18 21.55 1.64
CA ALA A 127 4.25 21.78 3.09
C ALA A 127 4.22 23.27 3.44
N GLU A 128 4.84 24.13 2.62
CA GLU A 128 4.76 25.59 2.77
C GLU A 128 3.35 26.10 2.45
N LEU A 129 2.72 25.58 1.38
CA LEU A 129 1.35 25.91 1.03
C LEU A 129 0.34 25.46 2.09
N GLU A 130 0.59 24.34 2.77
CA GLU A 130 -0.29 23.84 3.84
C GLU A 130 -0.41 24.86 4.99
N LEU A 131 0.62 25.68 5.20
CA LEU A 131 0.65 26.72 6.23
C LEU A 131 0.15 28.08 5.75
N THR A 132 0.26 28.37 4.45
CA THR A 132 0.09 29.73 3.90
C THR A 132 -1.12 29.88 2.98
N SER A 133 -1.65 28.79 2.44
CA SER A 133 -2.71 28.80 1.43
C SER A 133 -4.05 28.32 2.00
N PRO A 134 -5.20 28.95 1.64
CA PRO A 134 -6.53 28.46 2.01
C PRO A 134 -6.99 27.26 1.18
N ARG A 135 -6.18 26.80 0.23
CA ARG A 135 -6.51 25.73 -0.72
C ARG A 135 -6.73 24.38 -0.02
N GLN A 136 -7.94 23.85 -0.17
CA GLN A 136 -8.34 22.56 0.43
C GLN A 136 -7.64 21.35 -0.20
N ASP A 137 -7.12 21.49 -1.43
CA ASP A 137 -6.45 20.40 -2.16
C ASP A 137 -4.99 20.17 -1.75
N VAL A 138 -4.40 21.07 -0.94
CA VAL A 138 -2.98 21.04 -0.58
C VAL A 138 -2.64 19.85 0.32
N THR A 139 -3.35 19.68 1.45
CA THR A 139 -3.08 18.58 2.40
C THR A 139 -3.21 17.19 1.76
N PRO A 140 -4.28 16.88 0.98
CA PRO A 140 -4.36 15.61 0.26
C PRO A 140 -3.20 15.39 -0.73
N LYS A 141 -2.79 16.42 -1.48
CA LYS A 141 -1.66 16.33 -2.43
C LYS A 141 -0.33 16.13 -1.72
N LEU A 142 -0.07 16.85 -0.64
CA LEU A 142 1.13 16.68 0.18
C LEU A 142 1.25 15.25 0.71
N GLN A 143 0.17 14.68 1.22
CA GLN A 143 0.14 13.30 1.69
C GLN A 143 0.41 12.31 0.55
N ARG A 144 -0.20 12.52 -0.63
CA ARG A 144 0.05 11.70 -1.83
C ARG A 144 1.51 11.75 -2.27
N PHE A 145 2.16 12.91 -2.24
CA PHE A 145 3.59 13.03 -2.58
C PHE A 145 4.48 12.31 -1.57
N ARG A 146 4.18 12.39 -0.28
CA ARG A 146 4.90 11.64 0.78
C ARG A 146 4.77 10.14 0.57
N GLU A 147 3.57 9.64 0.27
CA GLU A 147 3.34 8.22 -0.01
C GLU A 147 4.10 7.75 -1.24
N ARG A 148 4.04 8.52 -2.34
CA ARG A 148 4.78 8.21 -3.57
C ARG A 148 6.30 8.23 -3.35
N LEU A 149 6.81 9.15 -2.52
CA LEU A 149 8.23 9.22 -2.18
C LEU A 149 8.69 7.93 -1.49
N GLU A 150 7.97 7.48 -0.47
CA GLU A 150 8.31 6.24 0.24
C GLU A 150 8.19 5.00 -0.67
N GLN A 151 7.15 4.92 -1.50
CA GLN A 151 7.03 3.86 -2.50
C GLN A 151 8.19 3.84 -3.50
N THR A 152 8.67 5.02 -3.91
CA THR A 152 9.79 5.14 -4.86
C THR A 152 11.11 4.71 -4.22
N LYS A 153 11.33 5.07 -2.95
CA LYS A 153 12.48 4.58 -2.17
C LYS A 153 12.45 3.06 -2.05
N ASP A 154 11.30 2.48 -1.70
CA ASP A 154 11.13 1.04 -1.59
C ASP A 154 11.40 0.34 -2.94
N ILE A 155 10.91 0.88 -4.06
CA ILE A 155 11.15 0.32 -5.40
C ILE A 155 12.62 0.42 -5.80
N LYS A 156 13.26 1.56 -5.53
CA LYS A 156 14.70 1.72 -5.78
C LYS A 156 15.50 0.68 -5.00
N GLU A 157 15.23 0.51 -3.71
CA GLU A 157 15.90 -0.47 -2.85
C GLU A 157 15.79 -1.88 -3.44
N VAL A 158 14.58 -2.35 -3.73
CA VAL A 158 14.37 -3.74 -4.20
C VAL A 158 14.79 -3.99 -5.65
N SER A 159 15.05 -2.94 -6.44
CA SER A 159 15.48 -3.06 -7.84
C SER A 159 16.97 -2.83 -8.05
N THR A 160 17.67 -2.23 -7.09
CA THR A 160 19.10 -1.88 -7.23
C THR A 160 20.00 -2.59 -6.23
N GLU A 161 19.48 -3.02 -5.09
CA GLU A 161 20.26 -3.72 -4.06
C GLU A 161 20.20 -5.23 -4.22
N LYS A 162 21.37 -5.87 -4.09
CA LYS A 162 21.50 -7.32 -4.04
C LYS A 162 21.46 -7.81 -2.59
N LEU A 163 20.88 -8.99 -2.40
CA LEU A 163 20.93 -9.75 -1.15
C LEU A 163 22.35 -10.29 -0.91
N SER A 164 22.60 -10.82 0.28
CA SER A 164 23.90 -11.39 0.69
C SER A 164 24.39 -12.51 -0.25
N ASN A 165 23.47 -13.24 -0.89
CA ASN A 165 23.78 -14.28 -1.87
C ASN A 165 23.98 -13.76 -3.31
N GLY A 166 23.96 -12.45 -3.52
CA GLY A 166 24.18 -11.80 -4.82
C GLY A 166 22.97 -11.75 -5.75
N LEU A 167 21.80 -12.24 -5.33
CA LEU A 167 20.54 -12.12 -6.08
C LEU A 167 19.80 -10.82 -5.78
N PHE A 168 19.01 -10.35 -6.73
CA PHE A 168 18.00 -9.32 -6.44
C PHE A 168 16.77 -9.92 -5.76
N PRO A 169 16.02 -9.16 -4.93
CA PRO A 169 14.75 -9.62 -4.37
C PRO A 169 13.76 -10.15 -5.43
N GLY A 170 13.72 -9.52 -6.60
CA GLY A 170 12.91 -9.99 -7.73
C GLY A 170 13.34 -11.34 -8.29
N GLU A 171 14.61 -11.72 -8.19
CA GLU A 171 15.10 -13.04 -8.61
C GLU A 171 14.68 -14.13 -7.62
N VAL A 172 14.61 -13.84 -6.32
CA VAL A 172 14.04 -14.76 -5.31
C VAL A 172 12.57 -15.05 -5.62
N ILE A 173 11.81 -14.01 -5.94
CA ILE A 173 10.40 -14.14 -6.35
C ILE A 173 10.29 -14.94 -7.66
N LEU A 174 11.23 -14.75 -8.58
CA LEU A 174 11.24 -15.47 -9.86
C LEU A 174 11.48 -16.96 -9.68
N ILE A 175 12.39 -17.37 -8.79
CA ILE A 175 12.66 -18.77 -8.43
C ILE A 175 11.38 -19.45 -7.92
N ASP A 176 10.67 -18.83 -6.98
CA ASP A 176 9.42 -19.35 -6.43
C ASP A 176 8.30 -19.37 -7.49
N TRP A 177 8.17 -18.30 -8.27
CA TRP A 177 7.08 -18.13 -9.24
C TRP A 177 7.16 -19.10 -10.43
N ILE A 178 8.38 -19.32 -10.96
CA ILE A 178 8.59 -20.14 -12.17
C ILE A 178 8.45 -21.64 -11.90
N SER A 179 8.60 -22.07 -10.65
CA SER A 179 8.49 -23.48 -10.28
C SER A 179 7.18 -24.11 -10.80
N GLY A 180 7.31 -25.22 -11.51
CA GLY A 180 6.19 -25.94 -12.14
C GLY A 180 5.63 -25.29 -13.42
N LYS A 181 6.34 -24.32 -14.02
CA LYS A 181 5.98 -23.68 -15.30
C LYS A 181 7.01 -23.98 -16.38
N PRO A 182 6.59 -24.05 -17.65
CA PRO A 182 7.54 -24.20 -18.75
C PRO A 182 8.42 -22.96 -18.90
N GLN A 183 9.60 -23.13 -19.50
CA GLN A 183 10.58 -22.06 -19.66
C GLN A 183 10.06 -20.89 -20.53
N ASN A 184 9.20 -21.18 -21.51
CA ASN A 184 8.63 -20.19 -22.43
C ASN A 184 7.34 -19.52 -21.91
N VAL A 185 6.99 -19.70 -20.64
CA VAL A 185 5.80 -19.07 -20.05
C VAL A 185 5.85 -17.55 -20.19
N ARG A 186 4.72 -16.92 -20.50
CA ARG A 186 4.62 -15.46 -20.51
C ARG A 186 4.84 -14.91 -19.11
N ILE A 187 5.95 -14.20 -18.92
CA ILE A 187 6.35 -13.66 -17.62
C ILE A 187 5.59 -12.35 -17.32
N PRO A 188 5.03 -12.17 -16.11
CA PRO A 188 4.37 -10.94 -15.70
C PRO A 188 5.29 -9.71 -15.76
N ARG A 189 4.75 -8.57 -16.22
CA ARG A 189 5.53 -7.32 -16.34
C ARG A 189 6.04 -6.76 -15.01
N PHE A 190 5.42 -7.12 -13.88
CA PHE A 190 5.82 -6.59 -12.57
C PHE A 190 7.28 -6.93 -12.21
N PHE A 191 7.86 -8.00 -12.74
CA PHE A 191 9.28 -8.31 -12.55
C PHE A 191 10.16 -7.17 -13.03
N TYR A 192 9.85 -6.63 -14.21
CA TYR A 192 10.54 -5.47 -14.77
C TYR A 192 10.12 -4.16 -14.09
N GLU A 193 8.82 -3.94 -13.93
CA GLU A 193 8.26 -2.66 -13.46
C GLU A 193 8.59 -2.37 -11.98
N ARG A 194 8.53 -3.39 -11.11
CA ARG A 194 8.71 -3.22 -9.66
C ARG A 194 10.10 -3.62 -9.16
N TYR A 195 10.71 -4.63 -9.77
CA TYR A 195 11.99 -5.19 -9.32
C TYR A 195 13.15 -4.90 -10.27
N GLY A 196 12.91 -4.25 -11.42
CA GLY A 196 13.96 -4.01 -12.40
C GLY A 196 14.53 -5.28 -13.03
N VAL A 197 13.93 -6.45 -12.78
CA VAL A 197 14.43 -7.75 -13.21
C VAL A 197 14.02 -8.01 -14.65
N ASN A 198 15.01 -8.14 -15.54
CA ASN A 198 14.80 -8.76 -16.84
C ASN A 198 14.65 -10.27 -16.64
N ALA A 199 13.41 -10.72 -16.54
CA ALA A 199 13.12 -12.08 -16.11
C ALA A 199 13.64 -13.14 -17.08
N GLU A 200 13.70 -12.88 -18.39
CA GLU A 200 14.25 -13.84 -19.36
C GLU A 200 15.76 -14.03 -19.18
N GLU A 201 16.50 -12.94 -18.98
CA GLU A 201 17.94 -12.97 -18.70
C GLU A 201 18.22 -13.61 -17.34
N SER A 202 17.45 -13.23 -16.31
CA SER A 202 17.56 -13.82 -14.98
C SER A 202 17.23 -15.30 -14.97
N LEU A 203 16.23 -15.79 -15.72
CA LEU A 203 15.97 -17.23 -15.81
C LEU A 203 17.16 -18.00 -16.40
N LYS A 204 17.75 -17.51 -17.50
CA LYS A 204 18.95 -18.12 -18.10
C LYS A 204 20.11 -18.18 -17.10
N LYS A 205 20.34 -17.08 -16.36
CA LYS A 205 21.34 -17.01 -15.29
C LYS A 205 21.04 -18.02 -14.17
N LEU A 206 19.81 -18.05 -13.67
CA LEU A 206 19.39 -18.89 -12.54
C LEU A 206 19.51 -20.38 -12.86
N VAL A 207 19.18 -20.81 -14.09
CA VAL A 207 19.42 -22.18 -14.56
C VAL A 207 20.92 -22.47 -14.64
N LYS A 208 21.70 -21.61 -15.29
CA LYS A 208 23.15 -21.76 -15.42
C LYS A 208 23.87 -21.86 -14.07
N GLU A 209 23.41 -21.09 -13.08
CA GLU A 209 24.01 -21.03 -11.75
C GLU A 209 23.45 -22.06 -10.76
N GLY A 210 22.56 -22.95 -11.21
CA GLY A 210 22.04 -24.09 -10.44
C GLY A 210 20.97 -23.75 -9.41
N TYR A 211 20.30 -22.59 -9.53
CA TYR A 211 19.12 -22.26 -8.72
C TYR A 211 17.85 -22.95 -9.25
N LEU A 212 17.80 -23.18 -10.56
CA LEU A 212 16.71 -23.84 -11.27
C LEU A 212 17.29 -24.96 -12.14
N THR A 213 16.48 -25.97 -12.42
CA THR A 213 16.79 -27.05 -13.37
C THR A 213 15.57 -27.42 -14.19
N GLU A 214 15.77 -28.03 -15.35
CA GLU A 214 14.69 -28.69 -16.07
C GLU A 214 14.15 -29.84 -15.22
N GLY A 215 12.83 -29.91 -15.09
CA GLY A 215 12.13 -30.98 -14.41
C GLY A 215 11.95 -32.20 -15.30
N THR A 216 11.63 -33.32 -14.67
CA THR A 216 11.28 -34.56 -15.38
C THR A 216 9.89 -34.43 -16.03
N PRO A 217 9.52 -35.29 -16.99
CA PRO A 217 8.15 -35.38 -17.50
C PRO A 217 7.10 -35.54 -16.38
N PHE A 218 7.43 -36.23 -15.28
CA PHE A 218 6.54 -36.35 -14.12
C PHE A 218 6.37 -35.06 -13.33
N ASP A 219 7.34 -34.15 -13.37
CA ASP A 219 7.22 -32.83 -12.76
C ASP A 219 6.29 -31.95 -13.57
N SER A 220 6.28 -32.11 -14.91
CA SER A 220 5.36 -31.39 -15.79
C SER A 220 3.88 -31.68 -15.55
N LEU A 221 3.53 -32.78 -14.87
CA LEU A 221 2.15 -33.11 -14.51
C LEU A 221 1.46 -32.02 -13.66
N VAL A 222 2.22 -31.22 -12.90
CA VAL A 222 1.64 -30.12 -12.10
C VAL A 222 1.08 -28.99 -12.96
N SER A 223 1.54 -28.86 -14.21
CA SER A 223 1.05 -27.86 -15.16
C SER A 223 -0.29 -28.25 -15.80
N LEU A 224 -0.61 -29.54 -15.83
CA LEU A 224 -1.85 -30.05 -16.43
C LEU A 224 -3.08 -29.72 -15.57
N THR A 225 -4.20 -29.50 -16.22
CA THR A 225 -5.51 -29.31 -15.61
C THR A 225 -6.06 -30.63 -15.05
N ILE A 226 -7.01 -30.55 -14.11
CA ILE A 226 -7.67 -31.74 -13.55
C ILE A 226 -8.31 -32.61 -14.64
N PRO A 227 -9.04 -32.05 -15.64
CA PRO A 227 -9.55 -32.84 -16.76
C PRO A 227 -8.46 -33.61 -17.53
N GLU A 228 -7.34 -32.96 -17.88
CA GLU A 228 -6.23 -33.59 -18.61
C GLU A 228 -5.62 -34.76 -17.82
N LEU A 229 -5.40 -34.57 -16.51
CA LEU A 229 -4.92 -35.64 -15.63
C LEU A 229 -5.91 -36.82 -15.55
N LYS A 230 -7.22 -36.52 -15.57
CA LYS A 230 -8.25 -37.57 -15.58
C LYS A 230 -8.28 -38.33 -16.88
N GLU A 231 -8.15 -37.65 -18.03
CA GLU A 231 -8.02 -38.34 -19.33
C GLU A 231 -6.82 -39.27 -19.34
N LEU A 232 -5.68 -38.81 -18.79
CA LEU A 232 -4.47 -39.62 -18.70
C LEU A 232 -4.73 -40.90 -17.91
N LEU A 233 -5.34 -40.81 -16.72
CA LEU A 233 -5.71 -41.98 -15.92
C LEU A 233 -6.71 -42.93 -16.61
N ARG A 234 -7.62 -42.41 -17.44
CA ARG A 234 -8.58 -43.26 -18.20
C ARG A 234 -7.89 -44.15 -19.23
N THR A 235 -6.77 -43.73 -19.82
CA THR A 235 -6.04 -44.54 -20.81
C THR A 235 -5.61 -45.90 -20.25
N LYS A 236 -5.31 -45.96 -18.93
CA LYS A 236 -5.00 -47.20 -18.19
C LYS A 236 -6.15 -47.70 -17.31
N GLN A 237 -7.36 -47.19 -17.51
CA GLN A 237 -8.57 -47.57 -16.77
C GLN A 237 -8.44 -47.38 -15.24
N LEU A 238 -7.68 -46.38 -14.82
CA LEU A 238 -7.44 -46.08 -13.41
C LEU A 238 -8.55 -45.19 -12.83
N LYS A 239 -8.68 -45.18 -11.49
CA LYS A 239 -9.62 -44.31 -10.78
C LYS A 239 -9.31 -42.84 -11.05
N VAL A 240 -10.31 -42.08 -11.51
CA VAL A 240 -10.21 -40.65 -11.87
C VAL A 240 -10.71 -39.68 -10.79
N GLY A 241 -11.12 -40.19 -9.62
CA GLY A 241 -11.53 -39.37 -8.48
C GLY A 241 -10.35 -39.00 -7.59
N GLY A 242 -10.38 -37.78 -7.01
CA GLY A 242 -9.40 -37.31 -6.03
C GLY A 242 -9.01 -35.84 -6.19
N LYS A 243 -8.21 -35.34 -5.25
CA LYS A 243 -7.52 -34.04 -5.37
C LYS A 243 -6.42 -34.11 -6.43
N LYS A 244 -5.99 -32.97 -6.99
CA LYS A 244 -4.96 -32.92 -8.04
C LYS A 244 -3.67 -33.68 -7.67
N ALA A 245 -3.20 -33.53 -6.43
CA ALA A 245 -2.02 -34.26 -5.93
C ALA A 245 -2.21 -35.79 -5.94
N GLU A 246 -3.40 -36.29 -5.58
CA GLU A 246 -3.71 -37.72 -5.61
C GLU A 246 -3.74 -38.27 -7.04
N LEU A 247 -4.27 -37.48 -7.99
CA LEU A 247 -4.26 -37.85 -9.41
C LEU A 247 -2.81 -37.95 -9.93
N ILE A 248 -1.96 -36.98 -9.59
CA ILE A 248 -0.55 -36.96 -9.98
C ILE A 248 0.21 -38.15 -9.37
N SER A 249 0.00 -38.47 -8.08
CA SER A 249 0.62 -39.65 -7.44
C SER A 249 0.27 -40.94 -8.19
N ARG A 250 -1.02 -41.10 -8.53
CA ARG A 250 -1.50 -42.28 -9.27
C ARG A 250 -0.89 -42.38 -10.67
N ILE A 251 -0.65 -41.25 -11.34
CA ILE A 251 0.06 -41.24 -12.62
C ILE A 251 1.52 -41.66 -12.42
N ARG A 252 2.21 -41.13 -11.40
CA ARG A 252 3.60 -41.50 -11.07
C ARG A 252 3.78 -42.99 -10.76
N GLU A 253 2.79 -43.62 -10.16
CA GLU A 253 2.82 -45.05 -9.78
C GLU A 253 2.57 -46.01 -10.96
N HIS A 254 1.83 -45.57 -11.99
CA HIS A 254 1.30 -46.46 -13.03
C HIS A 254 1.75 -46.12 -14.47
N PHE A 255 2.44 -45.00 -14.67
CA PHE A 255 2.97 -44.58 -15.98
C PHE A 255 4.49 -44.61 -15.99
N THR A 256 5.07 -44.80 -17.17
CA THR A 256 6.51 -44.61 -17.39
C THR A 256 6.81 -43.17 -17.79
N GLU A 257 8.08 -42.77 -17.65
CA GLU A 257 8.52 -41.42 -18.00
C GLU A 257 8.30 -41.11 -19.49
N GLU A 258 8.51 -42.09 -20.38
CA GLU A 258 8.26 -41.94 -21.82
C GLU A 258 6.77 -41.80 -22.16
N GLU A 259 5.89 -42.55 -21.47
CA GLU A 259 4.44 -42.40 -21.63
C GLU A 259 4.02 -40.99 -21.24
N VAL A 260 4.51 -40.48 -20.11
CA VAL A 260 4.20 -39.10 -19.69
C VAL A 260 4.81 -38.08 -20.64
N LYS A 261 6.07 -38.26 -21.07
CA LYS A 261 6.76 -37.37 -22.01
C LYS A 261 6.01 -37.23 -23.33
N SER A 262 5.53 -38.33 -23.89
CA SER A 262 4.74 -38.33 -25.12
C SER A 262 3.46 -37.49 -25.04
N LEU A 263 2.97 -37.23 -23.82
CA LEU A 263 1.73 -36.52 -23.55
C LEU A 263 1.96 -35.05 -23.17
N VAL A 264 2.99 -34.76 -22.37
CA VAL A 264 3.32 -33.39 -21.95
C VAL A 264 4.14 -32.62 -22.98
N GLY A 265 4.77 -33.32 -23.92
CA GLY A 265 5.62 -32.75 -24.98
C GLY A 265 7.02 -32.35 -24.51
N ASP A 266 7.83 -31.84 -25.44
CA ASP A 266 9.25 -31.46 -25.22
C ASP A 266 9.42 -30.07 -24.59
N ASN A 267 8.56 -29.71 -23.63
CA ASN A 267 8.66 -28.44 -22.92
C ASN A 267 8.67 -28.69 -21.40
N PRO A 268 9.81 -29.14 -20.84
CA PRO A 268 9.89 -29.47 -19.43
C PRO A 268 9.59 -28.23 -18.58
N VAL A 269 8.87 -28.45 -17.48
CA VAL A 269 8.72 -27.40 -16.47
C VAL A 269 10.05 -27.15 -15.79
N LEU A 270 10.26 -25.92 -15.32
CA LEU A 270 11.38 -25.63 -14.44
C LEU A 270 11.04 -26.04 -13.00
N THR A 271 12.03 -26.62 -12.33
CA THR A 271 11.96 -27.01 -10.93
C THR A 271 13.09 -26.33 -10.15
N ILE A 272 12.90 -26.23 -8.84
CA ILE A 272 13.86 -25.58 -7.94
C ILE A 272 14.99 -26.59 -7.68
N ALA A 273 16.22 -26.19 -7.98
CA ALA A 273 17.40 -27.01 -7.69
C ALA A 273 17.89 -26.77 -6.24
N PRO A 274 18.81 -27.60 -5.68
CA PRO A 274 19.20 -27.48 -4.27
C PRO A 274 19.70 -26.09 -3.85
N LYS A 275 20.38 -25.35 -4.74
CA LYS A 275 20.81 -23.98 -4.46
C LYS A 275 19.63 -22.99 -4.39
N GLY A 276 18.60 -23.23 -5.21
CA GLY A 276 17.34 -22.50 -5.18
C GLY A 276 16.55 -22.79 -3.90
N GLU A 277 16.51 -24.05 -3.45
CA GLU A 277 15.89 -24.41 -2.17
C GLU A 277 16.58 -23.74 -1.00
N ALA A 278 17.93 -23.77 -0.95
CA ALA A 278 18.70 -23.06 0.07
C ALA A 278 18.42 -21.55 0.06
N THR A 279 18.30 -20.96 -1.14
CA THR A 279 17.95 -19.55 -1.31
C THR A 279 16.55 -19.24 -0.79
N LEU A 280 15.56 -20.08 -1.09
CA LEU A 280 14.21 -19.88 -0.56
C LEU A 280 14.20 -20.08 0.95
N ASN A 281 14.89 -21.06 1.51
CA ASN A 281 14.98 -21.22 2.97
C ASN A 281 15.53 -19.97 3.67
N GLU A 282 16.51 -19.29 3.07
CA GLU A 282 17.10 -18.07 3.62
C GLU A 282 16.22 -16.82 3.39
N PHE A 283 15.58 -16.69 2.22
CA PHE A 283 14.89 -15.46 1.82
C PHE A 283 13.38 -15.60 1.61
N TYR A 284 12.76 -16.67 2.12
CA TYR A 284 11.35 -16.98 1.84
C TYR A 284 10.42 -15.84 2.22
N TYR A 285 10.74 -15.06 3.26
CA TYR A 285 9.96 -13.92 3.74
C TYR A 285 9.69 -12.84 2.67
N ILE A 286 10.50 -12.79 1.61
CA ILE A 286 10.29 -11.91 0.45
C ILE A 286 9.03 -12.31 -0.34
N VAL A 287 8.76 -13.62 -0.46
CA VAL A 287 7.64 -14.15 -1.25
C VAL A 287 6.26 -13.72 -0.70
N PRO A 288 5.92 -13.93 0.59
CA PRO A 288 4.64 -13.45 1.13
C PRO A 288 4.58 -11.92 1.17
N ALA A 289 5.69 -11.20 1.37
CA ALA A 289 5.72 -9.74 1.31
C ALA A 289 5.42 -9.19 -0.10
N HIS A 290 5.76 -9.95 -1.14
CA HIS A 290 5.38 -9.66 -2.52
C HIS A 290 3.92 -10.03 -2.82
N ARG A 291 3.47 -11.22 -2.39
CA ARG A 291 2.12 -11.74 -2.69
C ARG A 291 1.01 -11.03 -1.92
N HIS A 292 1.30 -10.62 -0.68
CA HIS A 292 0.32 -10.05 0.25
C HIS A 292 0.85 -8.79 0.94
N PRO A 293 1.31 -7.77 0.19
CA PRO A 293 1.69 -6.50 0.81
C PRO A 293 0.45 -5.88 1.47
N SER A 294 0.65 -5.17 2.58
CA SER A 294 -0.44 -4.47 3.23
C SER A 294 -0.86 -3.26 2.39
N SER A 295 -2.17 -3.00 2.33
CA SER A 295 -2.72 -1.90 1.53
C SER A 295 -2.31 -0.51 2.03
N ASP A 296 -1.89 -0.40 3.30
CA ASP A 296 -1.31 0.81 3.88
C ASP A 296 0.20 0.99 3.60
N GLY A 297 0.81 0.03 2.89
CA GLY A 297 2.23 0.03 2.52
C GLY A 297 3.21 -0.34 3.63
N ALA A 298 2.76 -0.55 4.87
CA ALA A 298 3.62 -0.84 6.02
C ALA A 298 4.41 -2.16 5.86
N TYR A 299 3.75 -3.20 5.34
CA TYR A 299 4.34 -4.48 5.03
C TYR A 299 4.48 -4.66 3.51
N ASN A 300 5.71 -4.70 3.04
CA ASN A 300 6.08 -4.94 1.66
C ASN A 300 7.48 -5.56 1.59
N VAL A 301 7.98 -5.89 0.40
CA VAL A 301 9.30 -6.54 0.24
C VAL A 301 10.44 -5.73 0.86
N ALA A 302 10.49 -4.41 0.63
CA ALA A 302 11.54 -3.56 1.15
C ALA A 302 11.48 -3.49 2.69
N SER A 303 10.29 -3.22 3.25
CA SER A 303 10.13 -3.15 4.70
C SER A 303 10.40 -4.48 5.40
N ALA A 304 10.05 -5.61 4.77
CA ALA A 304 10.38 -6.95 5.28
C ALA A 304 11.89 -7.19 5.30
N ILE A 305 12.61 -6.87 4.21
CA ILE A 305 14.08 -6.97 4.16
C ILE A 305 14.73 -6.11 5.25
N ARG A 306 14.31 -4.83 5.37
CA ARG A 306 14.82 -3.94 6.42
C ARG A 306 14.53 -4.45 7.83
N HIS A 307 13.40 -5.11 8.04
CA HIS A 307 13.03 -5.67 9.33
C HIS A 307 13.90 -6.89 9.67
N VAL A 308 14.01 -7.86 8.76
CA VAL A 308 14.79 -9.09 8.98
C VAL A 308 16.27 -8.78 9.22
N LYS A 309 16.85 -7.80 8.51
CA LYS A 309 18.25 -7.33 8.72
C LYS A 309 18.57 -6.90 10.16
N LYS A 310 17.56 -6.69 11.03
CA LYS A 310 17.75 -6.34 12.45
C LYS A 310 18.03 -7.54 13.36
N PHE A 311 17.92 -8.75 12.83
CA PHE A 311 18.02 -10.00 13.59
C PHE A 311 19.09 -10.92 12.98
N ASP A 312 19.71 -11.74 13.83
CA ASP A 312 20.66 -12.78 13.41
C ASP A 312 19.96 -14.09 12.99
N TYR A 313 18.63 -14.08 12.93
CA TYR A 313 17.78 -15.20 12.52
C TYR A 313 16.62 -14.68 11.68
N ASN A 314 15.96 -15.57 10.94
CA ASN A 314 14.75 -15.22 10.18
C ASN A 314 13.51 -15.34 11.08
N PRO A 315 12.82 -14.24 11.41
CA PRO A 315 11.56 -14.31 12.13
C PRO A 315 10.50 -15.01 11.30
N PRO A 316 9.49 -15.64 11.92
CA PRO A 316 8.34 -16.18 11.21
C PRO A 316 7.67 -15.10 10.34
N ASN A 317 7.24 -15.48 9.13
CA ASN A 317 6.67 -14.53 8.17
C ASN A 317 5.47 -13.74 8.72
N GLY A 318 4.59 -14.41 9.48
CA GLY A 318 3.45 -13.77 10.12
C GLY A 318 3.87 -12.72 11.15
N ASP A 319 4.96 -12.97 11.89
CA ASP A 319 5.48 -12.03 12.89
C ASP A 319 6.07 -10.77 12.24
N ILE A 320 6.71 -10.91 11.08
CA ILE A 320 7.25 -9.78 10.31
C ILE A 320 6.12 -8.83 9.90
N SER A 321 5.08 -9.35 9.22
CA SER A 321 3.95 -8.53 8.79
C SER A 321 3.15 -7.97 9.97
N PHE A 322 2.92 -8.79 11.00
CA PHE A 322 2.18 -8.36 12.19
C PHE A 322 2.90 -7.19 12.87
N THR A 323 4.22 -7.30 13.06
CA THR A 323 5.03 -6.27 13.73
C THR A 323 5.03 -4.97 12.93
N LEU A 324 5.29 -5.04 11.62
CA LEU A 324 5.37 -3.85 10.77
C LEU A 324 4.02 -3.11 10.68
N ILE A 325 2.91 -3.84 10.51
CA ILE A 325 1.57 -3.25 10.48
C ILE A 325 1.22 -2.68 11.86
N HIS A 326 1.52 -3.39 12.94
CA HIS A 326 1.24 -2.93 14.30
C HIS A 326 2.02 -1.67 14.67
N GLU A 327 3.30 -1.56 14.29
CA GLU A 327 4.08 -0.33 14.43
C GLU A 327 3.40 0.84 13.69
N GLN A 328 2.85 0.60 12.50
CA GLN A 328 2.16 1.61 11.72
C GLN A 328 0.83 2.04 12.38
N VAL A 329 0.06 1.11 12.95
CA VAL A 329 -1.11 1.42 13.79
C VAL A 329 -0.71 2.38 14.91
N GLY A 330 0.38 2.09 15.63
CA GLY A 330 0.90 2.94 16.69
C GLY A 330 1.29 4.34 16.21
N LYS A 331 2.02 4.44 15.08
CA LYS A 331 2.37 5.74 14.48
C LYS A 331 1.13 6.54 14.11
N HIS A 332 0.11 5.94 13.52
CA HIS A 332 -1.12 6.63 13.17
C HIS A 332 -1.91 7.08 14.41
N ALA A 333 -1.96 6.26 15.46
CA ALA A 333 -2.59 6.60 16.73
C ALA A 333 -1.91 7.82 17.38
N ILE A 334 -0.59 7.81 17.51
CA ILE A 334 0.21 8.92 18.09
C ILE A 334 -0.04 10.22 17.30
N ASN A 335 -0.11 10.13 15.97
CA ASN A 335 -0.33 11.28 15.10
C ASN A 335 -1.82 11.62 14.90
N ARG A 336 -2.74 10.99 15.64
CA ARG A 336 -4.20 11.22 15.57
C ARG A 336 -4.76 11.10 14.14
N LYS A 337 -4.20 10.17 13.36
CA LYS A 337 -4.64 9.81 12.00
C LYS A 337 -5.57 8.59 12.05
N TYR A 338 -6.75 8.77 12.64
CA TYR A 338 -7.67 7.65 12.96
C TYR A 338 -8.16 6.87 11.73
N GLY A 339 -8.40 7.55 10.60
CA GLY A 339 -8.79 6.89 9.36
C GLY A 339 -7.68 5.98 8.81
N LEU A 340 -6.41 6.44 8.87
CA LEU A 340 -5.26 5.61 8.50
C LEU A 340 -5.01 4.49 9.51
N MET A 341 -5.10 4.79 10.81
CA MET A 341 -4.98 3.79 11.88
C MET A 341 -5.95 2.63 11.66
N ARG A 342 -7.23 2.93 11.42
CA ARG A 342 -8.25 1.94 11.10
C ARG A 342 -7.87 1.10 9.88
N ASN A 343 -7.36 1.71 8.81
CA ASN A 343 -6.93 0.98 7.62
C ASN A 343 -5.78 0.00 7.91
N SER A 344 -4.83 0.40 8.76
CA SER A 344 -3.76 -0.50 9.23
C SER A 344 -4.30 -1.64 10.10
N ILE A 345 -5.25 -1.37 11.00
CA ILE A 345 -5.90 -2.43 11.81
C ILE A 345 -6.65 -3.42 10.90
N ARG A 346 -7.29 -2.95 9.82
CA ARG A 346 -7.90 -3.83 8.82
C ARG A 346 -6.87 -4.73 8.14
N CYS A 347 -5.70 -4.18 7.76
CA CYS A 347 -4.62 -4.99 7.19
C CYS A 347 -4.16 -6.10 8.15
N LEU A 348 -4.14 -5.82 9.46
CA LEU A 348 -3.82 -6.80 10.50
C LEU A 348 -4.88 -7.91 10.58
N ALA A 349 -6.16 -7.55 10.56
CA ALA A 349 -7.27 -8.51 10.55
C ALA A 349 -7.21 -9.44 9.33
N GLU A 350 -7.02 -8.88 8.14
CA GLU A 350 -6.91 -9.63 6.88
C GLU A 350 -5.70 -10.59 6.88
N GLN A 351 -4.59 -10.20 7.53
CA GLN A 351 -3.44 -11.09 7.69
C GLN A 351 -3.77 -12.28 8.59
N LEU A 352 -4.34 -12.03 9.76
CA LEU A 352 -4.70 -13.08 10.72
C LEU A 352 -5.73 -14.05 10.12
N GLU A 353 -6.66 -13.55 9.31
CA GLU A 353 -7.62 -14.37 8.58
C GLU A 353 -6.93 -15.31 7.57
N ARG A 354 -5.92 -14.83 6.82
CA ARG A 354 -5.10 -15.67 5.92
C ARG A 354 -4.33 -16.75 6.67
N GLU A 355 -3.93 -16.48 7.91
CA GLU A 355 -3.27 -17.42 8.81
C GLU A 355 -4.26 -18.36 9.52
N ASN A 356 -5.56 -18.26 9.22
CA ASN A 356 -6.66 -18.99 9.87
C ASN A 356 -6.81 -18.72 11.38
N ARG A 357 -6.29 -17.60 11.86
CA ARG A 357 -6.45 -17.12 13.25
C ARG A 357 -7.75 -16.32 13.37
N TYR A 358 -8.87 -16.99 13.21
CA TYR A 358 -10.17 -16.35 13.02
C TYR A 358 -10.65 -15.55 14.24
N ASP A 359 -10.39 -16.01 15.47
CA ASP A 359 -10.73 -15.26 16.69
C ASP A 359 -9.97 -13.92 16.78
N ASP A 360 -8.66 -13.94 16.49
CA ASP A 360 -7.84 -12.74 16.46
C ASP A 360 -8.26 -11.80 15.32
N ALA A 361 -8.57 -12.35 14.14
CA ALA A 361 -9.08 -11.59 13.02
C ALA A 361 -10.41 -10.91 13.37
N LEU A 362 -11.34 -11.63 13.99
CA LEU A 362 -12.63 -11.10 14.44
C LEU A 362 -12.43 -9.96 15.45
N PHE A 363 -11.54 -10.14 16.42
CA PHE A 363 -11.16 -9.06 17.35
C PHE A 363 -10.72 -7.80 16.58
N HIS A 364 -9.81 -7.92 15.61
CA HIS A 364 -9.34 -6.75 14.85
C HIS A 364 -10.40 -6.16 13.91
N TYR A 365 -11.27 -6.96 13.29
CA TYR A 365 -12.39 -6.42 12.51
C TYR A 365 -13.42 -5.70 13.39
N LEU A 366 -13.67 -6.17 14.61
CA LEU A 366 -14.48 -5.44 15.59
C LEU A 366 -13.82 -4.12 16.01
N ARG A 367 -12.48 -4.09 16.17
CA ARG A 367 -11.75 -2.82 16.38
C ARG A 367 -11.95 -1.86 15.22
N VAL A 368 -11.89 -2.35 13.98
CA VAL A 368 -12.18 -1.55 12.78
C VAL A 368 -13.60 -1.00 12.86
N PHE A 369 -14.60 -1.85 13.11
CA PHE A 369 -16.00 -1.44 13.20
C PHE A 369 -16.22 -0.35 14.25
N ILE A 370 -15.69 -0.53 15.47
CA ILE A 370 -15.77 0.46 16.54
C ILE A 370 -15.12 1.77 16.11
N SER A 371 -13.97 1.72 15.44
CA SER A 371 -13.32 2.92 14.92
C SER A 371 -14.15 3.60 13.82
N GLU A 372 -14.80 2.85 12.93
CA GLU A 372 -15.68 3.40 11.89
C GLU A 372 -16.90 4.08 12.48
N ALA A 373 -17.54 3.44 13.47
CA ALA A 373 -18.72 3.94 14.16
C ALA A 373 -18.44 5.14 15.09
N SER A 374 -17.17 5.42 15.39
CA SER A 374 -16.80 6.47 16.34
C SER A 374 -17.05 7.89 15.85
N GLY A 375 -16.99 8.09 14.53
CA GLY A 375 -16.93 9.42 13.92
C GLY A 375 -15.53 10.00 13.78
N MET A 376 -14.49 9.38 14.36
CA MET A 376 -13.14 9.93 14.36
C MET A 376 -12.47 9.87 12.99
N TRP A 377 -11.95 11.01 12.53
CA TRP A 377 -11.24 11.16 11.26
C TRP A 377 -9.77 11.58 11.45
N ASN A 378 -9.02 11.60 10.36
CA ASN A 378 -7.65 12.08 10.35
C ASN A 378 -7.58 13.56 10.79
N GLY A 379 -6.51 13.92 11.53
CA GLY A 379 -6.32 15.28 12.02
C GLY A 379 -7.13 15.58 13.28
N ASN A 380 -7.50 14.55 14.05
CA ASN A 380 -8.26 14.66 15.28
C ASN A 380 -9.58 15.42 15.13
N ARG A 381 -10.29 15.17 14.03
CA ARG A 381 -11.57 15.80 13.71
C ARG A 381 -12.68 14.77 13.84
N LEU A 382 -13.84 15.21 14.34
CA LEU A 382 -15.05 14.41 14.30
C LEU A 382 -15.79 14.65 12.98
N SER A 383 -16.21 13.57 12.33
CA SER A 383 -17.02 13.64 11.10
C SER A 383 -18.47 13.96 11.42
N LEU A 384 -19.14 14.63 10.48
CA LEU A 384 -20.61 14.78 10.50
C LEU A 384 -21.27 13.41 10.35
N VAL A 385 -22.40 13.21 11.04
CA VAL A 385 -23.17 11.96 11.01
C VAL A 385 -23.49 11.53 9.57
N ARG A 386 -24.01 12.45 8.76
CA ARG A 386 -24.36 12.16 7.37
C ARG A 386 -23.19 11.58 6.56
N ASN A 387 -21.95 11.98 6.85
CA ASN A 387 -20.77 11.50 6.14
C ASN A 387 -20.37 10.09 6.59
N LEU A 388 -20.69 9.71 7.85
CA LEU A 388 -20.43 8.37 8.37
C LEU A 388 -21.37 7.33 7.74
N LEU A 389 -22.60 7.73 7.46
CA LEU A 389 -23.65 6.83 6.94
C LEU A 389 -23.56 6.59 5.42
N ILE A 390 -22.70 7.31 4.68
CA ILE A 390 -22.54 7.13 3.22
C ILE A 390 -22.10 5.69 2.88
N ASP A 391 -21.19 5.11 3.67
CA ASP A 391 -20.54 3.83 3.36
C ASP A 391 -20.97 2.65 4.27
N TRP A 392 -21.95 2.85 5.16
CA TRP A 392 -22.60 1.78 5.94
C TRP A 392 -21.67 0.84 6.75
N PHE A 393 -20.55 1.37 7.26
CA PHE A 393 -19.56 0.64 8.08
C PHE A 393 -19.14 -0.71 7.47
N PRO A 394 -18.36 -0.74 6.38
CA PRO A 394 -18.11 -1.96 5.59
C PRO A 394 -17.57 -3.15 6.39
N SER A 395 -16.91 -2.89 7.52
CA SER A 395 -16.37 -3.90 8.42
C SER A 395 -17.41 -4.80 9.10
N TYR A 396 -18.71 -4.47 9.09
CA TYR A 396 -19.74 -5.39 9.60
C TYR A 396 -19.76 -6.72 8.82
N LYS A 397 -19.38 -6.70 7.53
CA LYS A 397 -19.40 -7.89 6.65
C LYS A 397 -18.40 -8.97 7.10
N PRO A 398 -17.09 -8.68 7.25
CA PRO A 398 -16.16 -9.67 7.77
C PRO A 398 -16.47 -10.06 9.22
N VAL A 399 -16.98 -9.15 10.07
CA VAL A 399 -17.44 -9.51 11.42
C VAL A 399 -18.55 -10.56 11.37
N LYS A 400 -19.59 -10.34 10.55
CA LYS A 400 -20.69 -11.29 10.36
C LYS A 400 -20.18 -12.63 9.81
N GLY A 401 -19.37 -12.59 8.76
CA GLY A 401 -18.85 -13.81 8.14
C GLY A 401 -17.97 -14.66 9.08
N LEU A 402 -17.15 -14.03 9.93
CA LEU A 402 -16.36 -14.74 10.92
C LEU A 402 -17.21 -15.24 12.09
N ALA A 403 -18.19 -14.48 12.57
CA ALA A 403 -19.11 -14.94 13.61
C ALA A 403 -19.91 -16.17 13.15
N GLU A 404 -20.39 -16.18 11.90
CA GLU A 404 -21.06 -17.34 11.29
C GLU A 404 -20.09 -18.54 11.16
N ARG A 405 -18.86 -18.29 10.69
CA ARG A 405 -17.83 -19.33 10.54
C ARG A 405 -17.44 -19.98 11.86
N LEU A 406 -17.40 -19.20 12.94
CA LEU A 406 -17.10 -19.64 14.29
C LEU A 406 -18.33 -20.18 15.02
N GLU A 407 -19.49 -20.23 14.36
CA GLU A 407 -20.77 -20.69 14.91
C GLU A 407 -21.15 -19.97 16.21
N MET A 408 -20.81 -18.68 16.32
CA MET A 408 -21.03 -17.89 17.53
C MET A 408 -22.51 -17.63 17.77
N SER A 409 -22.94 -17.80 19.01
CA SER A 409 -24.22 -17.28 19.49
C SER A 409 -24.19 -15.74 19.61
N ASP A 410 -25.38 -15.12 19.63
CA ASP A 410 -25.51 -13.67 19.87
C ASP A 410 -24.84 -13.23 21.17
N LYS A 411 -24.86 -14.09 22.20
CA LYS A 411 -24.22 -13.82 23.48
C LYS A 411 -22.69 -13.83 23.34
N GLU A 412 -22.12 -14.80 22.65
CA GLU A 412 -20.66 -14.88 22.45
C GLU A 412 -20.16 -13.71 21.58
N LEU A 413 -20.91 -13.34 20.54
CA LEU A 413 -20.58 -12.18 19.72
C LEU A 413 -20.64 -10.89 20.56
N ARG A 414 -21.65 -10.77 21.43
CA ARG A 414 -21.76 -9.65 22.36
C ARG A 414 -20.58 -9.61 23.36
N ASP A 415 -20.21 -10.75 23.94
CA ASP A 415 -19.11 -10.84 24.89
C ASP A 415 -17.76 -10.48 24.22
N MET A 416 -17.54 -10.94 22.98
CA MET A 416 -16.37 -10.56 22.17
C MET A 416 -16.38 -9.07 21.82
N PHE A 417 -17.53 -8.51 21.47
CA PHE A 417 -17.67 -7.07 21.23
C PHE A 417 -17.32 -6.26 22.48
N ASP A 418 -17.87 -6.61 23.64
CA ASP A 418 -17.61 -5.92 24.90
C ASP A 418 -16.12 -5.99 25.29
N TYR A 419 -15.50 -7.16 25.12
CA TYR A 419 -14.07 -7.37 25.30
C TYR A 419 -13.23 -6.47 24.38
N THR A 420 -13.65 -6.35 23.12
CA THR A 420 -12.97 -5.54 22.10
C THR A 420 -13.14 -4.05 22.34
N TRP A 421 -14.34 -3.61 22.72
CA TRP A 421 -14.64 -2.24 23.09
C TRP A 421 -13.73 -1.76 24.22
N GLY A 422 -13.56 -2.56 25.28
CA GLY A 422 -12.70 -2.23 26.41
C GLY A 422 -11.23 -1.98 26.04
N ARG A 423 -10.76 -2.54 24.92
CA ARG A 423 -9.39 -2.36 24.41
C ARG A 423 -9.27 -1.27 23.36
N THR A 424 -10.34 -1.01 22.62
CA THR A 424 -10.34 -0.08 21.47
C THR A 424 -10.75 1.32 21.88
N ARG A 425 -11.72 1.47 22.78
CA ARG A 425 -12.32 2.77 23.07
C ARG A 425 -11.27 3.78 23.54
N GLY A 426 -10.30 3.35 24.35
CA GLY A 426 -9.22 4.20 24.85
C GLY A 426 -8.21 4.65 23.79
N GLU A 427 -8.21 4.03 22.61
CA GLU A 427 -7.36 4.43 21.49
C GLU A 427 -7.94 5.64 20.74
N LEU A 428 -9.23 5.92 20.92
CA LEU A 428 -9.97 7.00 20.26
C LEU A 428 -10.16 8.18 21.22
N SER A 429 -9.95 9.40 20.75
CA SER A 429 -10.16 10.60 21.58
C SER A 429 -11.64 10.80 21.92
N TYR A 430 -12.54 10.43 21.02
CA TYR A 430 -13.99 10.54 21.19
C TYR A 430 -14.72 9.39 20.47
N HIS A 431 -16.00 9.17 20.82
CA HIS A 431 -16.90 8.25 20.13
C HIS A 431 -18.33 8.76 20.29
N TYR A 432 -19.09 8.89 19.19
CA TYR A 432 -20.50 9.34 19.25
C TYR A 432 -21.37 8.46 20.15
N LEU A 433 -21.21 7.16 19.98
CA LEU A 433 -22.04 6.14 20.60
C LEU A 433 -21.42 5.64 21.92
N THR A 434 -22.28 5.26 22.85
CA THR A 434 -21.93 4.40 23.99
C THR A 434 -21.61 2.97 23.50
N LYS A 435 -21.10 2.11 24.39
CA LYS A 435 -20.82 0.70 24.07
C LYS A 435 -22.06 -0.02 23.55
N ASP A 436 -23.19 0.13 24.24
CA ASP A 436 -24.46 -0.52 23.88
C ASP A 436 -25.04 0.03 22.58
N GLU A 437 -25.00 1.35 22.37
CA GLU A 437 -25.41 1.98 21.11
C GLU A 437 -24.51 1.50 19.95
N CYS A 438 -23.20 1.35 20.17
CA CYS A 438 -22.27 0.86 19.15
C CYS A 438 -22.49 -0.63 18.82
N TYR A 439 -22.83 -1.47 19.80
CA TYR A 439 -23.24 -2.85 19.52
C TYR A 439 -24.57 -2.89 18.75
N ARG A 440 -25.54 -2.05 19.13
CA ARG A 440 -26.80 -1.94 18.38
C ARG A 440 -26.56 -1.48 16.95
N CYS A 441 -25.64 -0.53 16.74
CA CYS A 441 -25.18 -0.10 15.43
C CYS A 441 -24.64 -1.28 14.59
N LEU A 442 -23.88 -2.19 15.20
CA LEU A 442 -23.40 -3.41 14.52
C LEU A 442 -24.57 -4.30 14.07
N GLN A 443 -25.54 -4.54 14.95
CA GLN A 443 -26.73 -5.34 14.63
C GLN A 443 -27.55 -4.71 13.50
N LEU A 444 -27.81 -3.40 13.58
CA LEU A 444 -28.54 -2.66 12.55
C LEU A 444 -27.83 -2.71 11.18
N ALA A 445 -26.50 -2.64 11.18
CA ALA A 445 -25.71 -2.79 9.95
C ALA A 445 -25.84 -4.21 9.37
N MET A 446 -25.81 -5.26 10.20
CA MET A 446 -26.03 -6.64 9.77
C MET A 446 -27.45 -6.91 9.26
N GLU A 447 -28.44 -6.25 9.86
CA GLU A 447 -29.86 -6.26 9.47
C GLU A 447 -30.12 -5.39 8.21
N LYS A 448 -29.17 -4.52 7.83
CA LYS A 448 -29.33 -3.47 6.81
C LYS A 448 -30.52 -2.54 7.10
N ASN A 449 -30.73 -2.23 8.38
CA ASN A 449 -31.84 -1.39 8.81
C ASN A 449 -31.43 0.08 8.86
N GLU A 450 -31.61 0.75 7.71
CA GLU A 450 -30.99 2.05 7.51
C GLU A 450 -31.58 3.16 8.37
N LYS A 451 -32.91 3.16 8.46
CA LYS A 451 -33.68 4.17 9.17
C LYS A 451 -33.35 4.20 10.66
N GLU A 452 -33.27 3.03 11.30
CA GLU A 452 -32.96 2.94 12.72
C GLU A 452 -31.50 3.33 13.01
N LEU A 453 -30.59 3.04 12.08
CA LEU A 453 -29.20 3.48 12.21
C LEU A 453 -29.09 5.00 12.15
N GLU A 454 -29.77 5.63 11.20
CA GLU A 454 -29.83 7.09 11.08
C GLU A 454 -30.43 7.74 12.34
N ASN A 455 -31.53 7.19 12.85
CA ASN A 455 -32.13 7.64 14.11
C ASN A 455 -31.12 7.57 15.25
N LEU A 456 -30.42 6.45 15.42
CA LEU A 456 -29.44 6.26 16.50
C LEU A 456 -28.33 7.32 16.46
N TYR A 457 -27.78 7.63 15.28
CA TYR A 457 -26.76 8.68 15.16
C TYR A 457 -27.32 10.10 15.30
N ASN A 458 -28.53 10.37 14.83
CA ASN A 458 -29.17 11.67 15.02
C ASN A 458 -29.35 11.97 16.52
N HIS A 459 -29.80 10.99 17.32
CA HIS A 459 -29.88 11.15 18.78
C HIS A 459 -28.49 11.37 19.41
N ALA A 460 -27.46 10.65 18.97
CA ALA A 460 -26.09 10.84 19.46
C ALA A 460 -25.53 12.24 19.09
N TYR A 461 -25.89 12.77 17.94
CA TYR A 461 -25.49 14.10 17.49
C TYR A 461 -26.22 15.22 18.23
N GLU A 462 -27.53 15.09 18.46
CA GLU A 462 -28.28 16.04 19.30
C GLU A 462 -27.73 16.08 20.73
N ARG A 463 -27.36 14.92 21.28
CA ARG A 463 -26.68 14.83 22.59
C ARG A 463 -25.36 15.60 22.59
N LEU A 464 -24.52 15.41 21.57
CA LEU A 464 -23.26 16.16 21.43
C LEU A 464 -23.51 17.69 21.42
N LYS A 465 -24.46 18.16 20.61
CA LYS A 465 -24.77 19.60 20.49
C LYS A 465 -25.38 20.20 21.76
N ALA A 466 -26.11 19.39 22.55
CA ALA A 466 -26.67 19.84 23.82
C ALA A 466 -25.60 19.98 24.92
N GLU A 467 -24.56 19.14 24.88
CA GLU A 467 -23.51 19.09 25.90
C GLU A 467 -22.33 20.01 25.61
N HIS A 468 -22.06 20.29 24.32
CA HIS A 468 -20.85 20.99 23.89
C HIS A 468 -21.08 21.94 22.72
N ASP A 469 -20.40 23.09 22.79
CA ASP A 469 -20.03 23.92 21.65
C ASP A 469 -18.61 23.56 21.15
N ASP A 470 -18.15 24.19 20.06
CA ASP A 470 -16.83 23.94 19.45
C ASP A 470 -15.68 24.01 20.47
N ASP A 471 -15.65 25.05 21.30
CA ASP A 471 -14.57 25.34 22.23
C ASP A 471 -14.58 24.38 23.43
N SER A 472 -15.75 24.13 24.02
CA SER A 472 -15.91 23.21 25.14
C SER A 472 -15.64 21.77 24.73
N PHE A 473 -16.03 21.36 23.50
CA PHE A 473 -15.71 20.04 22.97
C PHE A 473 -14.21 19.86 22.76
N TYR A 474 -13.56 20.84 22.13
CA TYR A 474 -12.11 20.79 21.94
C TYR A 474 -11.38 20.78 23.28
N LYS A 475 -11.84 21.54 24.27
CA LYS A 475 -11.25 21.53 25.62
C LYS A 475 -11.42 20.19 26.33
N ALA A 476 -12.57 19.52 26.16
CA ALA A 476 -12.88 18.25 26.81
C ALA A 476 -12.11 17.07 26.19
N TYR A 477 -12.04 17.00 24.85
CA TYR A 477 -11.54 15.81 24.14
C TYR A 477 -10.28 16.07 23.29
N GLY A 478 -9.90 17.34 23.11
CA GLY A 478 -8.87 17.77 22.16
C GLY A 478 -9.29 17.64 20.70
N VAL A 479 -10.54 17.26 20.42
CA VAL A 479 -11.06 16.93 19.08
C VAL A 479 -11.74 18.14 18.47
N TYR A 480 -11.52 18.39 17.18
CA TYR A 480 -12.25 19.44 16.47
C TYR A 480 -13.71 19.02 16.24
N PHE A 481 -14.62 19.91 16.65
CA PHE A 481 -16.05 19.75 16.49
C PHE A 481 -16.41 19.45 15.02
N PRO A 482 -17.43 18.62 14.76
CA PRO A 482 -17.89 18.37 13.40
C PRO A 482 -18.29 19.68 12.74
N PHE A 483 -17.72 19.94 11.56
CA PHE A 483 -17.83 21.23 10.90
C PHE A 483 -18.53 21.07 9.55
N ASP A 484 -19.66 21.77 9.38
CA ASP A 484 -20.33 21.94 8.10
C ASP A 484 -20.12 23.38 7.60
N HIS A 485 -19.38 23.52 6.51
CA HIS A 485 -19.10 24.81 5.90
C HIS A 485 -20.39 25.49 5.38
N ASN A 486 -21.36 24.71 4.91
CA ASN A 486 -22.62 25.23 4.36
C ASN A 486 -23.56 25.70 5.47
N GLU A 487 -23.60 25.02 6.61
CA GLU A 487 -24.43 25.43 7.76
C GLU A 487 -23.92 26.71 8.43
N ARG A 488 -22.60 26.93 8.45
CA ARG A 488 -22.00 28.06 9.18
C ARG A 488 -21.79 29.32 8.34
N PHE A 489 -21.56 29.17 7.03
CA PHE A 489 -21.22 30.28 6.14
C PHE A 489 -22.18 30.45 4.96
N GLY A 490 -23.22 29.60 4.85
CA GLY A 490 -24.12 29.57 3.71
C GLY A 490 -23.50 28.88 2.50
N SER A 491 -24.34 28.35 1.62
CA SER A 491 -23.93 27.86 0.30
C SER A 491 -23.45 29.04 -0.56
N TYR A 492 -22.22 28.97 -1.07
CA TYR A 492 -21.66 29.91 -2.04
C TYR A 492 -22.42 29.92 -3.37
#